data_AF-A0A0F9IK19-F1
#
_entry.id   AF-A0A0F9IK19-F1
#
_cell.length_a   1.000
_cell.length_b   1.000
_cell.length_c   1.000
_cell.angle_alpha   90.00
_cell.angle_beta   90.00
_cell.angle_gamma   90.00
#
_symmetry.space_group_name_H-M   'P 1'
#
loop_
_entity.id
_entity.type
_entity.pdbx_description
1 polymer ?
#
loop_
_entity_poly.entity_id
_entity_poly.type
_entity_poly.pdbx_seq_one_letter_code
_entity_poly.pdbx_strand_id
1 'polypeptide(L)'
;MAEATKGTYGEQFGDEFQEHILAVALRTPGFVIHYRSALHHEFFVQSTHRIIARALFAHVDKYQKCSTKVTLIESAKEFCDEDTGEKVSNVVGKLFKRDISDAKAVMDKTIEFGKTQAMINAVLESGEEIDKGNRNIISIIQEAQLVGEDILDLGIDYRGTMLDRIKWYTTPMDERDDADIIPTGIAHLDFAMEGGLGRGELGVVLAPPKRGKTTTLVNIGFGALRSVFGLSVVHYTCEMAYKKVTARYDDRTASW
;
A
#
# COMPACT_ATOMS: atom_id res chain seq x y z
N MET A 1 -4.99 -32.24 15.50
CA MET A 1 -4.94 -30.78 15.71
C MET A 1 -3.61 -30.33 15.15
N ALA A 2 -3.60 -29.93 13.88
CA ALA A 2 -2.38 -29.54 13.19
C ALA A 2 -2.02 -28.11 13.64
N GLU A 3 -0.85 -27.93 14.24
CA GLU A 3 -0.20 -26.63 14.32
C GLU A 3 0.06 -26.18 12.88
N ALA A 4 -0.87 -25.40 12.33
CA ALA A 4 -0.67 -24.73 11.06
C ALA A 4 0.47 -23.74 11.22
N THR A 5 1.61 -24.05 10.61
CA THR A 5 2.81 -23.22 10.55
C THR A 5 2.47 -21.89 9.89
N LYS A 6 2.14 -20.88 10.71
CA LYS A 6 2.28 -19.47 10.35
C LYS A 6 3.73 -19.29 9.93
N GLY A 7 3.99 -18.92 8.67
CA GLY A 7 5.32 -18.50 8.24
C GLY A 7 5.87 -17.49 9.25
N THR A 8 7.00 -17.82 9.85
CA THR A 8 7.63 -16.97 10.85
C THR A 8 8.78 -16.24 10.20
N TYR A 9 9.14 -15.08 10.74
CA TYR A 9 10.37 -14.40 10.33
C TYR A 9 11.55 -15.37 10.39
N GLY A 10 11.57 -16.39 11.25
CA GLY A 10 12.67 -17.35 11.37
C GLY A 10 13.00 -18.16 10.13
N GLU A 11 12.00 -18.44 9.29
CA GLU A 11 12.20 -19.28 8.12
C GLU A 11 12.87 -18.52 6.97
N GLN A 12 12.68 -17.19 6.89
CA GLN A 12 13.29 -16.34 5.87
C GLN A 12 14.36 -15.37 6.41
N PHE A 13 14.27 -14.99 7.67
CA PHE A 13 15.08 -13.99 8.34
C PHE A 13 15.65 -14.51 9.66
N GLY A 14 16.97 -14.55 9.73
CA GLY A 14 17.68 -14.91 10.96
C GLY A 14 17.36 -13.95 12.12
N ASP A 15 17.63 -14.41 13.34
CA ASP A 15 17.40 -13.66 14.58
C ASP A 15 18.05 -12.26 14.55
N GLU A 16 19.24 -12.16 13.94
CA GLU A 16 19.91 -10.88 13.78
C GLU A 16 19.10 -9.89 12.93
N PHE A 17 18.43 -10.35 11.88
CA PHE A 17 17.62 -9.48 11.04
C PHE A 17 16.34 -9.07 11.77
N GLN A 18 15.72 -9.97 12.53
CA GLN A 18 14.55 -9.66 13.36
C GLN A 18 14.85 -8.58 14.41
N GLU A 19 15.99 -8.66 15.08
CA GLU A 19 16.45 -7.60 15.96
C GLU A 19 16.69 -6.28 15.21
N HIS A 20 17.19 -6.36 13.97
CA HIS A 20 17.42 -5.17 13.15
C HIS A 20 16.09 -4.48 12.76
N ILE A 21 15.04 -5.25 12.42
CA ILE A 21 13.68 -4.73 12.20
C ILE A 21 13.19 -3.97 13.44
N LEU A 22 13.35 -4.55 14.64
CA LEU A 22 12.95 -3.90 15.89
C LEU A 22 13.75 -2.62 16.18
N ALA A 23 15.04 -2.61 15.86
CA ALA A 23 15.88 -1.41 16.01
C ALA A 23 15.43 -0.27 15.09
N VAL A 24 15.06 -0.58 13.85
CA VAL A 24 14.51 0.40 12.90
C VAL A 24 13.15 0.92 13.37
N ALA A 25 12.24 0.02 13.80
CA ALA A 25 10.92 0.37 14.32
C ALA A 25 10.99 1.28 15.57
N LEU A 26 12.02 1.13 16.40
CA LEU A 26 12.23 1.96 17.59
C LEU A 26 12.67 3.40 17.29
N ARG A 27 13.24 3.66 16.12
CA ARG A 27 13.81 4.98 15.76
C ARG A 27 12.99 5.71 14.72
N THR A 28 12.25 4.96 13.91
CA THR A 28 11.40 5.50 12.86
C THR A 28 9.94 5.20 13.20
N PRO A 29 9.26 6.07 13.99
CA PRO A 29 7.86 5.85 14.33
C PRO A 29 6.95 5.84 13.09
N GLY A 30 7.29 6.66 12.09
CA GLY A 30 6.57 6.68 10.82
C GLY A 30 6.50 5.31 10.16
N PHE A 31 7.58 4.54 10.18
CA PHE A 31 7.59 3.19 9.61
C PHE A 31 6.53 2.29 10.26
N VAL A 32 6.44 2.32 11.58
CA VAL A 32 5.45 1.53 12.33
C VAL A 32 4.04 2.03 12.05
N ILE A 33 3.83 3.34 11.94
CA ILE A 33 2.53 3.96 11.70
C ILE A 33 2.03 3.65 10.28
N HIS A 34 2.85 3.89 9.25
CA HIS A 34 2.50 3.71 7.84
C HIS A 34 2.30 2.24 7.47
N TYR A 35 3.11 1.34 8.02
CA TYR A 35 3.12 -0.09 7.66
C TYR A 35 2.64 -0.99 8.79
N ARG A 36 1.79 -0.47 9.68
CA ARG A 36 1.28 -1.20 10.86
C ARG A 36 0.59 -2.51 10.50
N SER A 37 -0.10 -2.54 9.34
CA SER A 37 -0.78 -3.73 8.82
C SER A 37 0.19 -4.86 8.47
N ALA A 38 1.39 -4.52 8.00
CA ALA A 38 2.43 -5.49 7.65
C ALA A 38 3.24 -5.96 8.87
N LEU A 39 3.21 -5.20 9.96
CA LEU A 39 3.96 -5.47 11.19
C LEU A 39 3.08 -6.16 12.24
N HIS A 40 3.21 -7.48 12.35
CA HIS A 40 2.56 -8.25 13.41
C HIS A 40 3.56 -8.85 14.39
N HIS A 41 3.29 -8.72 15.69
CA HIS A 41 4.17 -9.22 16.75
C HIS A 41 4.26 -10.76 16.78
N GLU A 42 3.25 -11.48 16.27
CA GLU A 42 3.26 -12.94 16.19
C GLU A 42 4.23 -13.50 15.16
N PHE A 43 4.69 -12.69 14.20
CA PHE A 43 5.59 -13.16 13.14
C PHE A 43 7.01 -13.40 13.66
N PHE A 44 7.40 -12.79 14.79
CA PHE A 44 8.73 -12.96 15.37
C PHE A 44 8.88 -14.35 15.98
N VAL A 45 10.04 -15.00 15.84
CA VAL A 45 10.21 -16.38 16.34
C VAL A 45 10.40 -16.37 17.84
N GLN A 46 11.36 -15.58 18.30
CA GLN A 46 11.79 -15.57 19.69
C GLN A 46 10.71 -14.93 20.56
N SER A 47 10.35 -15.59 21.65
CA SER A 47 9.36 -15.07 22.62
C SER A 47 9.74 -13.67 23.11
N THR A 48 11.03 -13.43 23.35
CA THR A 48 11.58 -12.12 23.73
C THR A 48 11.28 -11.04 22.67
N HIS A 49 11.49 -11.33 21.38
CA HIS A 49 11.21 -10.39 20.30
C HIS A 49 9.71 -10.14 20.14
N ARG A 50 8.86 -11.17 20.26
CA ARG A 50 7.40 -11.02 20.21
C ARG A 50 6.90 -10.07 21.30
N ILE A 51 7.41 -10.20 22.52
CA ILE A 51 7.01 -9.35 23.65
C ILE A 51 7.46 -7.90 23.42
N ILE A 52 8.70 -7.70 22.98
CA ILE A 52 9.22 -6.36 22.66
C ILE A 52 8.42 -5.73 21.52
N ALA A 53 8.16 -6.47 20.44
CA ALA A 53 7.35 -6.02 19.30
C ALA A 53 5.94 -5.62 19.74
N ARG A 54 5.29 -6.45 20.57
CA ARG A 54 3.95 -6.18 21.10
C ARG A 54 3.91 -4.89 21.91
N ALA A 55 4.84 -4.71 22.84
CA ALA A 55 4.91 -3.51 23.67
C ALA A 55 5.23 -2.25 22.83
N LEU A 56 6.16 -2.38 21.88
CA LEU A 56 6.55 -1.30 20.97
C LEU A 56 5.36 -0.85 20.11
N PHE A 57 4.72 -1.79 19.41
CA PHE A 57 3.63 -1.47 18.51
C PHE A 57 2.43 -0.92 19.27
N ALA A 58 2.06 -1.49 20.43
CA ALA A 58 0.98 -0.95 21.26
C ALA A 58 1.27 0.49 21.75
N HIS A 59 2.53 0.81 22.09
CA HIS A 59 2.90 2.16 22.49
C HIS A 59 2.82 3.14 21.30
N VAL A 60 3.34 2.75 20.13
CA VAL A 60 3.27 3.59 18.93
C VAL A 60 1.82 3.78 18.48
N ASP A 61 0.99 2.74 18.50
CA ASP A 61 -0.43 2.81 18.16
C ASP A 61 -1.16 3.83 19.05
N LYS A 62 -0.87 3.84 20.36
CA LYS A 62 -1.53 4.72 21.34
C LYS A 62 -1.02 6.17 21.33
N TYR A 63 0.30 6.38 21.19
CA TYR A 63 0.93 7.68 21.38
C TYR A 63 1.53 8.29 20.12
N GLN A 64 1.52 7.55 18.99
CA GLN A 64 2.09 7.95 17.69
C GLN A 64 3.57 8.40 17.80
N LYS A 65 4.27 7.90 18.83
CA LYS A 65 5.66 8.23 19.15
C LYS A 65 6.40 7.02 19.69
N CYS A 66 7.70 6.96 19.41
CA CYS A 66 8.58 5.94 19.96
C CYS A 66 8.68 6.08 21.48
N SER A 67 8.55 4.93 22.16
CA SER A 67 8.79 4.80 23.59
C SER A 67 10.27 5.02 23.92
N THR A 68 10.54 5.66 25.06
CA THR A 68 11.91 5.69 25.61
C THR A 68 12.33 4.29 26.09
N LYS A 69 13.63 4.07 26.26
CA LYS A 69 14.16 2.78 26.75
C LYS A 69 13.48 2.33 28.06
N VAL A 70 13.25 3.25 28.99
CA VAL A 70 12.65 2.96 30.30
C VAL A 70 11.18 2.56 30.12
N THR A 71 10.41 3.37 29.39
CA THR A 71 8.99 3.12 29.13
C THR A 71 8.77 1.79 28.40
N LEU A 72 9.61 1.46 27.41
CA LEU A 72 9.48 0.21 26.67
C LEU A 72 9.76 -1.01 27.55
N ILE A 73 10.76 -0.94 28.43
CA ILE A 73 11.07 -2.04 29.36
C ILE A 73 9.92 -2.23 30.35
N GLU A 74 9.35 -1.14 30.86
CA GLU A 74 8.20 -1.20 31.76
C GLU A 74 6.98 -1.81 31.08
N SER A 75 6.60 -1.32 29.88
CA SER A 75 5.50 -1.89 29.10
C SER A 75 5.75 -3.33 28.67
N ALA A 76 6.99 -3.73 28.38
CA ALA A 76 7.31 -5.10 28.03
C ALA A 76 7.24 -6.05 29.25
N LYS A 77 7.58 -5.56 30.46
CA LYS A 77 7.48 -6.33 31.69
C LYS A 77 6.04 -6.70 32.07
N GLU A 78 5.05 -5.91 31.66
CA GLU A 78 3.62 -6.25 31.83
C GLU A 78 3.24 -7.56 31.11
N PHE A 79 4.00 -7.95 30.07
CA PHE A 79 3.75 -9.14 29.26
C PHE A 79 4.78 -10.26 29.48
N CYS A 80 5.65 -10.16 30.51
CA CYS A 80 6.72 -11.12 30.80
C CYS A 80 6.54 -11.82 32.15
N ASP A 81 7.03 -13.05 32.24
CA ASP A 81 7.37 -13.69 33.51
C ASP A 81 8.70 -13.14 34.08
N GLU A 82 8.94 -13.27 35.39
CA GLU A 82 10.14 -12.73 36.08
C GLU A 82 11.47 -13.11 35.42
N ASP A 83 11.62 -14.36 34.94
CA ASP A 83 12.86 -14.86 34.30
C ASP A 83 13.09 -14.30 32.88
N THR A 84 12.03 -13.82 32.22
CA THR A 84 12.12 -13.27 30.84
C THR A 84 12.40 -11.77 30.86
N GLY A 85 12.07 -11.08 31.96
CA GLY A 85 12.24 -9.63 32.10
C GLY A 85 13.69 -9.15 31.98
N GLU A 86 14.66 -9.90 32.53
CA GLU A 86 16.07 -9.54 32.43
C GLU A 86 16.62 -9.71 31.00
N LYS A 87 16.19 -10.78 30.31
CA LYS A 87 16.52 -11.03 28.90
C LYS A 87 15.97 -9.92 28.00
N VAL A 88 14.73 -9.48 28.23
CA VAL A 88 14.12 -8.36 27.51
C VAL A 88 14.89 -7.06 27.71
N SER A 89 15.26 -6.72 28.96
CA SER A 89 16.04 -5.52 29.26
C SER A 89 17.39 -5.50 28.51
N ASN A 90 18.06 -6.66 28.47
CA ASN A 90 19.32 -6.81 27.75
C ASN A 90 19.16 -6.65 26.23
N VAL A 91 18.14 -7.28 25.64
CA VAL A 91 17.86 -7.16 24.19
C VAL A 91 17.50 -5.72 23.84
N VAL A 92 16.59 -5.08 24.57
CA VAL A 92 16.24 -3.66 24.37
C VAL A 92 17.50 -2.78 24.44
N GLY A 93 18.39 -3.03 25.40
CA GLY A 93 19.67 -2.33 25.50
C GLY A 93 20.55 -2.45 24.25
N LYS A 94 20.56 -3.60 23.59
CA LYS A 94 21.28 -3.84 22.33
C LYS A 94 20.59 -3.15 21.15
N LEU A 95 19.26 -3.20 21.07
CA LEU A 95 18.48 -2.58 19.99
C LEU A 95 18.72 -1.05 19.89
N PHE A 96 18.82 -0.35 21.01
CA PHE A 96 19.12 1.09 21.03
C PHE A 96 20.55 1.44 20.58
N LYS A 97 21.49 0.49 20.61
CA LYS A 97 22.90 0.71 20.21
C LYS A 97 23.22 0.24 18.79
N ARG A 98 22.32 -0.52 18.17
CA ARG A 98 22.55 -1.11 16.86
C ARG A 98 22.65 -0.05 15.76
N ASP A 99 23.46 -0.27 14.73
CA ASP A 99 23.45 0.63 13.57
C ASP A 99 22.14 0.46 12.76
N ILE A 100 21.68 1.53 12.12
CA ILE A 100 20.48 1.58 11.26
C ILE A 100 20.77 2.24 9.91
N SER A 101 22.04 2.32 9.51
CA SER A 101 22.45 2.95 8.25
C SER A 101 21.71 2.39 7.02
N ASP A 102 21.29 1.12 7.07
CA ASP A 102 20.56 0.40 6.03
C ASP A 102 19.03 0.32 6.28
N ALA A 103 18.49 1.22 7.12
CA ALA A 103 17.08 1.21 7.51
C ALA A 103 16.11 1.11 6.33
N LYS A 104 16.38 1.79 5.20
CA LYS A 104 15.50 1.75 4.03
C LYS A 104 15.37 0.35 3.44
N ALA A 105 16.49 -0.34 3.23
CA ALA A 105 16.49 -1.70 2.69
C ALA A 105 15.80 -2.70 3.62
N VAL A 106 15.91 -2.48 4.93
CA VAL A 106 15.26 -3.32 5.94
C VAL A 106 13.76 -3.08 5.95
N MET A 107 13.33 -1.81 5.87
CA MET A 107 11.91 -1.46 5.77
C MET A 107 11.26 -2.13 4.56
N ASP A 108 11.87 -1.99 3.38
CA ASP A 108 11.35 -2.58 2.13
C ASP A 108 11.19 -4.10 2.24
N LYS A 109 12.22 -4.80 2.73
CA LYS A 109 12.16 -6.25 2.97
C LYS A 109 11.12 -6.66 4.00
N THR A 110 10.95 -5.86 5.05
CA THR A 110 9.96 -6.14 6.11
C THR A 110 8.54 -6.01 5.57
N ILE A 111 8.28 -5.02 4.72
CA ILE A 111 6.97 -4.81 4.09
C ILE A 111 6.65 -5.96 3.13
N GLU A 112 7.61 -6.37 2.30
CA GLU A 112 7.47 -7.52 1.39
C GLU A 112 7.15 -8.82 2.14
N PHE A 113 7.81 -9.04 3.28
CA PHE A 113 7.51 -10.18 4.13
C PHE A 113 6.12 -10.09 4.75
N GLY A 114 5.75 -8.94 5.32
CA GLY A 114 4.43 -8.76 5.93
C GLY A 114 3.30 -8.99 4.93
N LYS A 115 3.47 -8.54 3.69
CA LYS A 115 2.57 -8.84 2.54
C LYS A 115 2.44 -10.34 2.28
N THR A 116 3.58 -11.02 2.18
CA THR A 116 3.64 -12.46 1.94
C THR A 116 2.94 -13.22 3.07
N GLN A 117 3.19 -12.82 4.32
CA GLN A 117 2.64 -13.49 5.49
C GLN A 117 1.13 -13.24 5.63
N ALA A 118 0.66 -12.04 5.33
CA ALA A 118 -0.77 -11.74 5.28
C ALA A 118 -1.49 -12.63 4.26
N MET A 119 -0.91 -12.79 3.06
CA MET A 119 -1.46 -13.67 2.03
C MET A 119 -1.48 -15.14 2.46
N ILE A 120 -0.42 -15.65 3.09
CA ILE A 120 -0.38 -17.03 3.60
C ILE A 120 -1.46 -17.24 4.66
N ASN A 121 -1.59 -16.33 5.62
CA ASN A 121 -2.60 -16.41 6.67
C ASN A 121 -4.01 -16.37 6.09
N ALA A 122 -4.26 -15.48 5.12
CA ALA A 122 -5.53 -15.39 4.43
C ALA A 122 -5.89 -16.69 3.71
N VAL A 123 -4.94 -17.35 3.05
CA VAL A 123 -5.18 -18.65 2.38
C VAL A 123 -5.53 -19.73 3.41
N LEU A 124 -4.83 -19.79 4.54
CA LEU A 124 -5.13 -20.75 5.61
C LEU A 124 -6.52 -20.52 6.21
N GLU A 125 -6.85 -19.27 6.55
CA GLU A 125 -8.16 -18.88 7.08
C GLU A 125 -9.28 -19.15 6.08
N SER A 126 -9.03 -18.89 4.79
CA SER A 126 -9.94 -19.21 3.70
C SER A 126 -10.25 -20.71 3.63
N GLY A 127 -9.24 -21.56 3.84
CA GLY A 127 -9.42 -23.02 3.90
C GLY A 127 -10.35 -23.42 5.05
N GLU A 128 -10.14 -22.86 6.24
CA GLU A 128 -11.00 -23.12 7.40
C GLU A 128 -12.43 -22.62 7.20
N GLU A 129 -12.63 -21.46 6.56
CA GLU A 129 -13.96 -20.91 6.29
C GLU A 129 -14.73 -21.73 5.24
N ILE A 130 -14.03 -22.26 4.23
CA ILE A 130 -14.60 -23.21 3.27
C ILE A 130 -15.11 -24.47 3.99
N ASP A 131 -14.30 -25.02 4.90
CA ASP A 131 -14.66 -26.22 5.67
C ASP A 131 -15.89 -25.98 6.57
N LYS A 132 -16.07 -24.74 7.07
CA LYS A 132 -17.25 -24.31 7.83
C LYS A 132 -18.47 -24.02 6.95
N GLY A 133 -18.34 -24.09 5.62
CA GLY A 133 -19.41 -23.86 4.66
C GLY A 133 -19.62 -22.40 4.25
N ASN A 134 -18.76 -21.48 4.70
CA ASN A 134 -18.76 -20.08 4.30
C ASN A 134 -18.00 -19.92 2.97
N ARG A 135 -18.59 -19.20 2.01
CA ARG A 135 -18.00 -19.00 0.68
C ARG A 135 -17.47 -17.59 0.44
N ASN A 136 -17.57 -16.69 1.43
CA ASN A 136 -17.09 -15.32 1.28
C ASN A 136 -15.57 -15.21 1.53
N ILE A 137 -14.81 -15.99 0.77
CA ILE A 137 -13.34 -16.09 0.83
C ILE A 137 -12.69 -14.87 0.16
N ILE A 138 -13.40 -14.29 -0.81
CA ILE A 138 -12.88 -13.19 -1.62
C ILE A 138 -12.54 -11.97 -0.76
N SER A 139 -13.35 -11.68 0.28
CA SER A 139 -13.06 -10.56 1.18
C SER A 139 -11.78 -10.78 2.00
N ILE A 140 -11.52 -12.00 2.48
CA ILE A 140 -10.32 -12.34 3.26
C ILE A 140 -9.06 -12.14 2.40
N ILE A 141 -9.11 -12.58 1.13
CA ILE A 141 -8.01 -12.39 0.19
C ILE A 141 -7.83 -10.90 -0.16
N GLN A 142 -8.91 -10.17 -0.40
CA GLN A 142 -8.85 -8.74 -0.71
C GLN A 142 -8.26 -7.93 0.45
N GLU A 143 -8.63 -8.23 1.69
CA GLU A 143 -8.07 -7.58 2.87
C GLU A 143 -6.57 -7.83 3.01
N ALA A 144 -6.12 -9.07 2.74
CA ALA A 144 -4.70 -9.39 2.77
C ALA A 144 -3.89 -8.70 1.66
N GLN A 145 -4.48 -8.45 0.49
CA GLN A 145 -3.83 -7.71 -0.59
C GLN A 145 -3.55 -6.25 -0.23
N LEU A 146 -4.36 -5.65 0.65
CA LEU A 146 -4.19 -4.26 1.11
C LEU A 146 -3.10 -4.12 2.19
N VAL A 147 -2.61 -5.23 2.75
CA VAL A 147 -1.57 -5.18 3.78
C VAL A 147 -0.27 -4.63 3.21
N GLY A 148 0.37 -3.71 3.93
CA GLY A 148 1.63 -3.08 3.50
C GLY A 148 1.50 -2.13 2.31
N GLU A 149 0.29 -1.81 1.87
CA GLU A 149 0.06 -0.50 1.24
C GLU A 149 0.26 0.58 2.32
N ASP A 150 0.75 1.77 1.93
CA ASP A 150 0.86 2.89 2.87
C ASP A 150 -0.56 3.37 3.17
N ILE A 151 -1.12 2.90 4.29
CA ILE A 151 -2.51 3.14 4.69
C ILE A 151 -2.70 4.61 5.15
N LEU A 152 -1.61 5.36 5.31
CA LEU A 152 -1.60 6.73 5.80
C LEU A 152 -0.79 7.62 4.86
N ASP A 153 -1.27 7.82 3.64
CA ASP A 153 -0.98 9.08 2.95
C ASP A 153 -1.62 10.22 3.77
N LEU A 154 -0.83 10.81 4.68
CA LEU A 154 -1.23 11.97 5.49
C LEU A 154 -1.41 13.24 4.64
N GLY A 155 -1.24 13.14 3.32
CA GLY A 155 -1.23 14.24 2.39
C GLY A 155 0.10 14.99 2.40
N ILE A 156 0.10 16.13 1.72
CA ILE A 156 1.31 16.92 1.48
C ILE A 156 1.50 17.92 2.64
N ASP A 157 2.68 17.98 3.26
CA ASP A 157 3.06 19.12 4.10
C ASP A 157 3.16 20.37 3.22
N TYR A 158 2.07 21.12 3.14
CA TYR A 158 1.93 22.26 2.25
C TYR A 158 2.99 23.35 2.50
N ARG A 159 3.50 23.49 3.72
CA ARG A 159 4.54 24.49 4.01
C ARG A 159 5.93 23.94 3.74
N GLY A 160 6.23 22.73 4.22
CA GLY A 160 7.54 22.09 4.05
C GLY A 160 7.91 21.81 2.59
N THR A 161 6.92 21.50 1.76
CA THR A 161 7.13 21.14 0.34
C THR A 161 7.05 22.32 -0.64
N MET A 162 7.07 23.57 -0.15
CA MET A 162 6.90 24.75 -1.01
C MET A 162 7.92 24.82 -2.15
N LEU A 163 9.19 24.54 -1.87
CA LEU A 163 10.26 24.59 -2.87
C LEU A 163 10.09 23.51 -3.94
N ASP A 164 9.70 22.30 -3.54
CA ASP A 164 9.46 21.19 -4.46
C ASP A 164 8.27 21.48 -5.38
N ARG A 165 7.19 22.08 -4.84
CA ARG A 165 6.04 22.52 -5.65
C ARG A 165 6.38 23.66 -6.60
N ILE A 166 7.16 24.66 -6.16
CA ILE A 166 7.62 25.74 -7.03
C ILE A 166 8.42 25.15 -8.19
N LYS A 167 9.36 24.24 -7.90
CA LYS A 167 10.13 23.55 -8.92
C LYS A 167 9.21 22.87 -9.92
N TRP A 168 8.22 22.12 -9.44
CA TRP A 168 7.22 21.47 -10.29
C TRP A 168 6.43 22.46 -11.17
N TYR A 169 5.92 23.58 -10.62
CA TYR A 169 5.21 24.61 -11.41
C TYR A 169 6.08 25.20 -12.52
N THR A 170 7.38 25.37 -12.26
CA THR A 170 8.33 25.98 -13.19
C THR A 170 8.92 25.00 -14.19
N THR A 171 8.85 23.69 -13.93
CA THR A 171 9.26 22.67 -14.89
C THR A 171 8.28 22.66 -16.07
N PRO A 172 8.76 22.74 -17.33
CA PRO A 172 7.94 22.57 -18.52
C PRO A 172 7.13 21.27 -18.48
N MET A 173 5.91 21.28 -19.01
CA MET A 173 4.98 20.13 -18.96
C MET A 173 5.59 18.86 -19.58
N ASP A 174 6.40 19.02 -20.63
CA ASP A 174 7.12 17.96 -21.34
C ASP A 174 8.33 17.37 -20.58
N GLU A 175 8.76 18.02 -19.50
CA GLU A 175 9.87 17.59 -18.63
C GLU A 175 9.39 17.06 -17.27
N ARG A 176 8.08 16.98 -17.04
CA ARG A 176 7.49 16.50 -15.79
C ARG A 176 7.23 14.99 -15.83
N ASP A 177 7.77 14.26 -14.86
CA ASP A 177 7.60 12.80 -14.73
C ASP A 177 6.14 12.36 -14.49
N ASP A 178 5.27 13.27 -14.02
CA ASP A 178 3.84 13.04 -13.76
C ASP A 178 2.90 13.59 -14.85
N ALA A 179 3.44 14.27 -15.86
CA ALA A 179 2.66 14.90 -16.93
C ALA A 179 2.26 13.94 -18.05
N ASP A 180 2.00 12.68 -17.72
CA ASP A 180 1.35 11.75 -18.63
C ASP A 180 -0.14 12.15 -18.77
N ILE A 181 -0.38 13.09 -19.68
CA ILE A 181 -1.71 13.58 -20.01
C ILE A 181 -2.28 12.71 -21.13
N ILE A 182 -3.48 12.20 -20.90
CA ILE A 182 -4.18 11.31 -21.81
C ILE A 182 -5.19 12.15 -22.60
N PRO A 183 -5.00 12.33 -23.93
CA PRO A 183 -5.91 13.14 -24.73
C PRO A 183 -7.28 12.49 -24.86
N THR A 184 -8.32 13.31 -24.83
CA THR A 184 -9.72 12.91 -25.02
C THR A 184 -10.06 12.62 -26.48
N GLY A 185 -9.17 12.98 -27.42
CA GLY A 185 -9.39 12.83 -28.86
C GLY A 185 -10.39 13.85 -29.41
N ILE A 186 -10.66 14.93 -28.67
CA ILE A 186 -11.47 16.07 -29.10
C ILE A 186 -10.58 17.29 -28.99
N ALA A 187 -10.02 17.76 -30.10
CA ALA A 187 -8.97 18.78 -30.10
C ALA A 187 -9.31 20.06 -29.30
N HIS A 188 -10.55 20.55 -29.40
CA HIS A 188 -10.98 21.72 -28.64
C HIS A 188 -11.13 21.46 -27.14
N LEU A 189 -11.50 20.24 -26.76
CA LEU A 189 -11.59 19.84 -25.35
C LEU A 189 -10.19 19.63 -24.79
N ASP A 190 -9.32 18.95 -25.53
CA ASP A 190 -7.91 18.76 -25.16
C ASP A 190 -7.21 20.10 -24.99
N PHE A 191 -7.44 21.06 -25.89
CA PHE A 191 -6.93 22.43 -25.73
C PHE A 191 -7.45 23.12 -24.46
N ALA A 192 -8.75 22.98 -24.16
CA ALA A 192 -9.34 23.57 -22.95
C ALA A 192 -8.88 22.87 -21.65
N MET A 193 -8.43 21.63 -21.73
CA MET A 193 -7.92 20.81 -20.62
C MET A 193 -6.39 20.75 -20.57
N GLU A 194 -5.69 21.62 -21.32
CA GLU A 194 -4.23 21.67 -21.37
C GLU A 194 -3.57 20.32 -21.80
N GLY A 195 -4.29 19.53 -22.61
CA GLY A 195 -3.82 18.29 -23.21
C GLY A 195 -4.77 17.11 -23.02
N GLY A 196 -5.62 17.12 -21.98
CA GLY A 196 -6.50 15.99 -21.65
C GLY A 196 -6.57 15.69 -20.15
N LEU A 197 -6.73 14.42 -19.78
CA LEU A 197 -6.79 13.99 -18.38
C LEU A 197 -5.41 13.55 -17.88
N GLY A 198 -4.97 14.08 -16.73
CA GLY A 198 -3.74 13.65 -16.07
C GLY A 198 -3.88 12.28 -15.38
N ARG A 199 -2.76 11.59 -15.17
CA ARG A 199 -2.73 10.37 -14.34
C ARG A 199 -3.19 10.68 -12.92
N GLY A 200 -4.07 9.83 -12.38
CA GLY A 200 -4.65 10.02 -11.04
C GLY A 200 -5.86 10.95 -10.99
N GLU A 201 -6.22 11.60 -12.10
CA GLU A 201 -7.43 12.42 -12.18
C GLU A 201 -8.67 11.59 -12.50
N LEU A 202 -9.84 12.02 -11.99
CA LEU A 202 -11.13 11.40 -12.26
C LEU A 202 -12.00 12.32 -13.12
N GLY A 203 -12.10 12.02 -14.41
CA GLY A 203 -13.02 12.69 -15.33
C GLY A 203 -14.45 12.14 -15.26
N VAL A 204 -15.44 13.01 -15.02
CA VAL A 204 -16.86 12.61 -14.93
C VAL A 204 -17.69 13.25 -16.03
N VAL A 205 -18.27 12.43 -16.92
CA VAL A 205 -19.19 12.89 -17.98
C VAL A 205 -20.64 12.77 -17.51
N LEU A 206 -21.29 13.91 -17.30
CA LEU A 206 -22.70 14.01 -16.90
C LEU A 206 -23.54 14.49 -18.07
N ALA A 207 -24.57 13.71 -18.44
CA ALA A 207 -25.56 14.12 -19.44
C ALA A 207 -26.90 13.40 -19.17
N PRO A 208 -28.04 14.01 -19.55
CA PRO A 208 -29.34 13.33 -19.49
C PRO A 208 -29.36 12.06 -20.35
N PRO A 209 -30.33 11.15 -20.11
CA PRO A 209 -30.47 9.93 -20.91
C PRO A 209 -30.53 10.23 -22.41
N LYS A 210 -29.87 9.39 -23.23
CA LYS A 210 -29.79 9.51 -24.69
C LYS A 210 -29.14 10.80 -25.23
N ARG A 211 -28.37 11.53 -24.41
CA ARG A 211 -27.62 12.74 -24.83
C ARG A 211 -26.13 12.49 -25.14
N GLY A 212 -25.79 11.28 -25.55
CA GLY A 212 -24.44 10.99 -26.08
C GLY A 212 -23.37 10.66 -25.04
N LYS A 213 -23.70 10.47 -23.75
CA LYS A 213 -22.73 10.09 -22.70
C LYS A 213 -21.83 8.92 -23.11
N THR A 214 -22.42 7.83 -23.59
CA THR A 214 -21.65 6.66 -24.05
C THR A 214 -20.78 6.99 -25.27
N THR A 215 -21.29 7.79 -26.21
CA THR A 215 -20.54 8.19 -27.41
C THR A 215 -19.32 9.02 -27.03
N THR A 216 -19.47 9.93 -26.07
CA THR A 216 -18.36 10.72 -25.52
C THR A 216 -17.31 9.81 -24.87
N LEU A 217 -17.72 8.87 -24.02
CA LEU A 217 -16.78 7.93 -23.37
C LEU A 217 -16.04 7.03 -24.38
N VAL A 218 -16.71 6.57 -25.43
CA VAL A 218 -16.07 5.82 -26.53
C VAL A 218 -15.06 6.71 -27.27
N ASN A 219 -15.36 7.98 -27.50
CA ASN A 219 -14.42 8.90 -28.15
C ASN A 219 -13.18 9.15 -27.29
N ILE A 220 -13.36 9.35 -25.98
CA ILE A 220 -12.26 9.50 -25.03
C ILE A 220 -11.39 8.25 -25.04
N GLY A 221 -11.99 7.06 -24.95
CA GLY A 221 -11.26 5.80 -25.04
C GLY A 221 -10.51 5.64 -26.36
N PHE A 222 -11.10 6.05 -27.48
CA PHE A 222 -10.43 6.05 -28.78
C PHE A 222 -9.27 7.05 -28.86
N GLY A 223 -9.41 8.24 -28.26
CA GLY A 223 -8.34 9.22 -28.13
C GLY A 223 -7.14 8.66 -27.37
N ALA A 224 -7.39 7.97 -26.26
CA ALA A 224 -6.35 7.30 -25.48
C ALA A 224 -5.67 6.16 -26.25
N LEU A 225 -6.43 5.33 -26.96
CA LEU A 225 -5.89 4.27 -27.83
C LEU A 225 -4.98 4.84 -28.94
N ARG A 226 -5.30 6.03 -29.44
CA ARG A 226 -4.57 6.72 -30.52
C ARG A 226 -3.48 7.67 -30.05
N SER A 227 -3.33 7.86 -28.75
CA SER A 227 -2.21 8.62 -28.20
C SER A 227 -0.89 8.05 -28.72
N VAL A 228 0.15 8.90 -28.81
CA VAL A 228 1.48 8.52 -29.30
C VAL A 228 2.04 7.29 -28.55
N PHE A 229 1.61 7.09 -27.31
CA PHE A 229 2.02 6.00 -26.43
C PHE A 229 1.19 4.70 -26.56
N GLY A 230 0.07 4.71 -27.31
CA GLY A 230 -0.73 3.50 -27.56
C GLY A 230 -1.26 2.85 -26.28
N LEU A 231 -1.99 3.61 -25.47
CA LEU A 231 -2.43 3.17 -24.14
C LEU A 231 -3.47 2.04 -24.21
N SER A 232 -3.43 1.14 -23.23
CA SER A 232 -4.46 0.10 -23.04
C SER A 232 -5.69 0.69 -22.35
N VAL A 233 -6.85 0.59 -22.98
CA VAL A 233 -8.12 1.14 -22.46
C VAL A 233 -9.06 0.02 -22.03
N VAL A 234 -9.59 0.12 -20.81
CA VAL A 234 -10.63 -0.77 -20.30
C VAL A 234 -11.96 -0.01 -20.22
N HIS A 235 -13.00 -0.55 -20.85
CA HIS A 235 -14.35 0.04 -20.84
C HIS A 235 -15.33 -0.88 -20.12
N TYR A 236 -15.75 -0.48 -18.92
CA TYR A 236 -16.82 -1.15 -18.19
C TYR A 236 -18.18 -0.58 -18.59
N THR A 237 -19.11 -1.44 -18.99
CA THR A 237 -20.47 -1.05 -19.36
C THR A 237 -21.51 -1.82 -18.54
N CYS A 238 -22.39 -1.08 -17.86
CA CYS A 238 -23.49 -1.65 -17.07
C CYS A 238 -24.86 -1.45 -17.74
N GLU A 239 -24.92 -0.68 -18.82
CA GLU A 239 -26.17 -0.31 -19.51
C GLU A 239 -26.32 -1.02 -20.86
N MET A 240 -25.21 -1.28 -21.56
CA MET A 240 -25.21 -1.81 -22.92
C MET A 240 -24.47 -3.15 -23.01
N ALA A 241 -24.93 -4.03 -23.89
CA ALA A 241 -24.20 -5.26 -24.20
C ALA A 241 -22.84 -4.94 -24.84
N TYR A 242 -21.79 -5.68 -24.45
CA TYR A 242 -20.41 -5.44 -24.89
C TYR A 242 -20.27 -5.33 -26.41
N LYS A 243 -20.94 -6.20 -27.19
CA LYS A 243 -20.91 -6.18 -28.66
C LYS A 243 -21.33 -4.83 -29.26
N LYS A 244 -22.29 -4.14 -28.64
CA LYS A 244 -22.74 -2.82 -29.12
C LYS A 244 -21.72 -1.72 -28.82
N VAL A 245 -20.97 -1.86 -27.72
CA VAL A 245 -19.88 -0.93 -27.38
C VAL A 245 -18.70 -1.18 -28.32
N THR A 246 -18.33 -2.45 -28.55
CA THR A 246 -17.27 -2.82 -29.50
C THR A 246 -17.57 -2.30 -30.90
N ALA A 247 -18.78 -2.50 -31.43
CA ALA A 247 -19.17 -1.97 -32.74
C ALA A 247 -19.00 -0.44 -32.85
N ARG A 248 -19.21 0.31 -31.76
CA ARG A 248 -19.00 1.78 -31.76
C ARG A 248 -17.52 2.16 -31.74
N TYR A 249 -16.68 1.36 -31.11
CA TYR A 249 -15.23 1.52 -31.22
C TYR A 249 -14.78 1.19 -32.65
N ASP A 250 -15.30 0.09 -33.22
CA ASP A 250 -15.02 -0.32 -34.60
C ASP A 250 -15.45 0.75 -35.60
N ASP A 251 -16.62 1.37 -35.42
CA ASP A 251 -17.08 2.48 -36.26
C ASP A 251 -16.10 3.66 -36.23
N ARG A 252 -15.45 3.93 -35.08
CA ARG A 252 -14.46 5.00 -34.94
C ARG A 252 -13.10 4.64 -35.50
N THR A 253 -12.71 3.38 -35.47
CA THR A 253 -11.45 2.90 -36.07
C THR A 253 -11.58 2.72 -37.58
N ALA A 254 -12.76 2.35 -38.09
CA ALA A 254 -13.02 2.09 -39.50
C ALA A 254 -13.40 3.33 -40.32
N SER A 255 -13.73 4.46 -39.67
CA SER A 255 -13.97 5.76 -40.34
C SER A 255 -12.67 6.52 -40.69
N TRP A 256 -11.60 5.76 -40.87
CA TRP A 256 -10.26 6.16 -41.30
C TRP A 256 -9.86 5.33 -42.52
#